data_AF-I3T6X7-F1
#
_entry.id   AF-I3T6X7-F1
#
_cell.length_a   1.000
_cell.length_b   1.000
_cell.length_c   1.000
_cell.angle_alpha   90.00
_cell.angle_beta   90.00
_cell.angle_gamma   90.00
#
_symmetry.space_group_name_H-M   'P 1'
#
loop_
_entity.id
_entity.type
_entity.pdbx_description
1 polymer ?
#
loop_
_entity_poly.entity_id
_entity_poly.type
_entity_poly.pdbx_seq_one_letter_code
_entity_poly.pdbx_strand_id
1 'polypeptide(L)' 'MAEEEEEAKALNSIPEEKSYVKIYGVKKATEMAEELRDKAKEELDGFEKYGELVFPLYSFVDYAFDRSFSVGEASG' A
#
# COMPACT_ATOMS: atom_id res chain seq x y z
N MET A 1 -17.68 -31.08 -0.08
CA MET A 1 -17.57 -31.63 -1.44
C MET A 1 -18.10 -30.68 -2.52
N ALA A 2 -19.42 -30.45 -2.70
CA ALA A 2 -19.89 -29.52 -3.73
C ALA A 2 -19.65 -28.03 -3.38
N GLU A 3 -19.77 -27.67 -2.10
CA GLU A 3 -19.56 -26.29 -1.60
C GLU A 3 -18.08 -25.87 -1.65
N GLU A 4 -17.15 -26.74 -1.23
CA GLU A 4 -15.70 -26.50 -1.30
C GLU A 4 -15.20 -26.30 -2.74
N GLU A 5 -15.81 -26.97 -3.71
CA GLU A 5 -15.43 -26.88 -5.13
C GLU A 5 -15.93 -25.56 -5.76
N GLU A 6 -17.02 -25.00 -5.24
CA GLU A 6 -17.58 -23.71 -5.64
C GLU A 6 -16.79 -22.54 -5.03
N GLU A 7 -16.40 -22.62 -3.75
CA GLU A 7 -15.53 -21.63 -3.09
C GLU A 7 -14.12 -21.60 -3.71
N ALA A 8 -13.53 -22.76 -4.02
CA ALA A 8 -12.23 -22.84 -4.70
C ALA A 8 -12.28 -22.23 -6.11
N LYS A 9 -13.42 -22.32 -6.81
CA LYS A 9 -13.66 -21.62 -8.08
C LYS A 9 -13.80 -20.12 -7.90
N ALA A 10 -14.48 -19.67 -6.84
CA ALA A 10 -14.63 -18.26 -6.53
C ALA A 10 -13.27 -17.61 -6.20
N LEU A 11 -12.42 -18.26 -5.41
CA LEU A 11 -11.05 -17.81 -5.11
C LEU A 11 -10.17 -17.72 -6.36
N ASN A 12 -10.25 -18.71 -7.25
CA ASN A 12 -9.53 -18.72 -8.52
C ASN A 12 -10.10 -17.73 -9.56
N SER A 13 -11.31 -17.18 -9.32
CA SER A 13 -11.92 -16.15 -10.15
C SER A 13 -11.61 -14.72 -9.68
N ILE A 14 -11.00 -14.55 -8.50
CA ILE A 14 -10.43 -13.27 -8.10
C ILE A 14 -9.34 -12.97 -9.13
N PRO A 15 -9.52 -11.97 -10.02
CA PRO A 15 -8.51 -11.67 -11.00
C PRO A 15 -7.26 -11.34 -10.21
N GLU A 16 -6.15 -12.04 -10.47
CA GLU A 16 -4.91 -11.78 -9.74
C GLU A 16 -4.52 -10.31 -9.96
N GLU A 17 -4.89 -9.50 -8.97
CA GLU A 17 -4.94 -8.06 -9.09
C GLU A 17 -3.52 -7.58 -9.38
N LYS A 18 -3.39 -6.69 -10.37
CA LYS A 18 -2.07 -6.17 -10.75
C LYS A 18 -1.51 -5.38 -9.56
N SER A 19 -0.58 -5.97 -8.83
CA SER A 19 0.13 -5.31 -7.74
C SER A 19 1.55 -4.95 -8.14
N TYR A 20 2.09 -3.88 -7.56
CA TYR A 20 3.49 -3.49 -7.75
C TYR A 20 4.45 -4.63 -7.37
N VAL A 21 4.13 -5.36 -6.30
CA VAL A 21 4.91 -6.53 -5.87
C VAL A 21 4.86 -7.65 -6.90
N LYS A 22 3.70 -7.92 -7.50
CA LYS A 22 3.56 -8.95 -8.54
C LYS A 22 4.29 -8.59 -9.83
N ILE A 23 4.32 -7.31 -10.20
CA ILE A 23 4.95 -6.85 -11.45
C ILE A 23 6.48 -6.71 -11.29
N TYR A 24 6.93 -6.14 -10.18
CA TYR A 24 8.33 -5.72 -10.01
C TYR A 24 9.11 -6.52 -8.96
N GLY A 25 8.42 -7.35 -8.18
CA GLY A 25 8.98 -8.03 -7.01
C GLY A 25 9.05 -7.14 -5.78
N VAL A 26 9.16 -7.76 -4.59
CA VAL A 26 9.15 -7.07 -3.29
C VAL A 26 10.22 -5.98 -3.22
N LYS A 27 11.47 -6.31 -3.54
CA LYS A 27 12.60 -5.37 -3.44
C LYS A 27 12.36 -4.10 -4.26
N LYS A 28 11.99 -4.25 -5.55
CA LYS A 28 11.78 -3.09 -6.43
C LYS A 28 10.53 -2.31 -6.05
N ALA A 29 9.48 -2.98 -5.57
CA ALA A 29 8.29 -2.32 -5.04
C ALA A 29 8.60 -1.49 -3.80
N THR A 30 9.45 -1.99 -2.88
CA THR A 30 9.93 -1.24 -1.71
C THR A 30 10.78 -0.04 -2.12
N GLU A 31 11.75 -0.21 -3.01
CA GLU A 31 12.56 0.91 -3.53
C GLU A 31 11.67 2.02 -4.12
N MET A 32 10.67 1.65 -4.93
CA MET A 32 9.74 2.64 -5.50
C MET A 32 8.87 3.32 -4.44
N ALA A 33 8.44 2.59 -3.40
CA ALA A 33 7.70 3.19 -2.29
C ALA A 33 8.57 4.20 -1.52
N GLU A 34 9.85 3.91 -1.32
CA GLU A 34 10.81 4.83 -0.67
C GLU A 34 10.99 6.10 -1.51
N GLU A 35 11.23 5.95 -2.82
CA GLU A 35 11.34 7.09 -3.75
C GLU A 35 10.08 7.96 -3.77
N LEU A 36 8.89 7.35 -3.71
CA LEU A 36 7.62 8.08 -3.69
C LEU A 36 7.39 8.81 -2.36
N ARG A 37 7.78 8.20 -1.23
CA ARG A 37 7.73 8.86 0.09
C ARG A 37 8.61 10.11 0.10
N ASP A 38 9.84 9.99 -0.41
CA ASP A 38 10.80 11.08 -0.39
C ASP A 38 10.35 12.23 -1.32
N LYS A 39 9.87 11.92 -2.53
CA LYS A 39 9.26 12.91 -3.45
C LYS A 39 8.03 13.59 -2.85
N ALA A 40 7.16 12.85 -2.17
CA ALA A 40 5.98 13.43 -1.55
C ALA A 40 6.35 14.45 -0.46
N LYS A 41 7.39 14.17 0.35
CA LYS A 41 7.88 15.11 1.36
C LYS A 41 8.52 16.35 0.74
N GLU A 42 9.30 16.19 -0.33
CA GLU A 42 9.88 17.31 -1.08
C GLU A 42 8.78 18.24 -1.65
N GLU A 43 7.71 17.68 -2.21
CA GLU A 43 6.57 18.48 -2.70
C GLU A 43 5.84 19.21 -1.56
N LEU A 44 5.82 18.64 -0.35
CA LEU A 44 5.26 19.29 0.85
C LEU A 44 6.10 20.48 1.32
N ASP A 45 7.41 20.51 1.02
CA ASP A 45 8.25 21.67 1.32
C ASP A 45 7.74 22.91 0.56
N GLY A 46 7.07 22.75 -0.60
CA GLY A 46 6.41 23.85 -1.32
C GLY A 46 5.24 24.53 -0.57
N PHE A 47 4.82 23.99 0.57
CA PHE A 47 3.69 24.47 1.36
C PHE A 47 4.10 25.31 2.58
N GLU A 48 5.35 25.78 2.68
CA GLU A 48 5.87 26.56 3.84
C GLU A 48 4.95 27.71 4.28
N LYS A 49 4.24 28.33 3.33
CA LYS A 49 3.28 29.43 3.58
C LYS A 49 2.14 29.08 4.54
N TYR A 50 1.87 27.79 4.75
CA TYR A 50 0.85 27.30 5.68
C TYR A 50 1.41 26.94 7.07
N GLY A 51 2.73 27.05 7.26
CA GLY A 51 3.40 26.81 8.54
C GLY A 51 3.07 25.45 9.14
N GLU A 52 2.72 25.43 10.42
CA GLU A 52 2.43 24.20 11.18
C GLU A 52 1.23 23.40 10.65
N LEU A 53 0.34 24.00 9.84
CA LEU A 53 -0.80 23.31 9.25
C LEU A 53 -0.38 22.21 8.24
N VAL A 54 0.87 22.22 7.79
CA VAL A 54 1.43 21.21 6.88
C VAL A 54 1.89 19.95 7.63
N PHE A 55 2.18 20.03 8.93
CA PHE A 55 2.72 18.91 9.70
C PHE A 55 1.88 17.61 9.64
N PRO A 56 0.54 17.66 9.64
CA PRO A 56 -0.27 16.45 9.46
C PRO A 56 -0.02 15.74 8.12
N LEU A 57 0.34 16.48 7.05
CA LEU A 57 0.62 15.89 5.74
C LEU A 57 1.93 15.11 5.72
N TYR A 58 2.99 15.63 6.34
CA TYR A 58 4.24 14.87 6.51
C TYR A 58 4.01 13.57 7.31
N SER A 59 3.24 13.68 8.40
CA SER A 59 2.90 12.54 9.24
C SER A 59 2.06 11.50 8.48
N PHE A 60 1.15 11.95 7.61
CA PHE A 60 0.36 11.08 6.76
C PHE A 60 1.23 10.31 5.76
N VAL A 61 2.23 10.96 5.16
CA VAL A 61 3.17 10.30 4.25
C VAL A 61 3.94 9.17 4.96
N ASP A 62 4.44 9.43 6.17
CA ASP A 62 5.11 8.41 6.98
C ASP A 62 4.17 7.27 7.35
N TYR A 63 2.96 7.59 7.82
CA TYR A 63 1.94 6.59 8.11
C TYR A 63 1.58 5.74 6.89
N ALA A 64 1.44 6.34 5.71
CA ALA A 64 1.08 5.62 4.48
C ALA A 64 2.18 4.63 4.04
N PHE A 65 3.45 4.94 4.34
CA PHE A 65 4.59 4.08 4.05
C PHE A 65 4.75 2.96 5.10
N ASP A 66 4.65 3.30 6.38
CA ASP A 66 4.90 2.35 7.48
C ASP A 66 3.66 1.52 7.88
N ARG A 67 2.46 1.87 7.39
CA ARG A 67 1.25 1.11 7.72
C ARG A 67 1.43 -0.35 7.30
N SER A 68 1.32 -1.23 8.27
CA SER A 68 1.12 -2.66 8.04
C SER A 68 -0.35 -2.95 8.29
N PHE A 69 -0.98 -3.68 7.37
CA PHE A 69 -2.28 -4.27 7.61
C PHE A 69 -2.05 -5.68 8.10
N SER A 70 -2.39 -5.94 9.36
CA SER A 70 -2.63 -7.31 9.80
C SER A 70 -3.89 -7.78 9.07
N VAL A 71 -3.72 -8.51 7.96
CA VAL A 71 -4.75 -9.45 7.55
C VAL A 71 -4.76 -10.48 8.67
N GLY A 72 -5.59 -10.26 9.69
CA GLY A 72 -5.87 -11.32 10.66
C GLY A 72 -6.22 -12.55 9.86
N GLU A 73 -5.63 -13.69 10.20
CA GLU A 73 -5.91 -14.97 9.55
C GLU A 73 -7.42 -15.06 9.37
N ALA A 74 -7.87 -14.89 8.13
CA ALA A 74 -9.22 -15.25 7.75
C ALA A 74 -9.23 -16.78 7.85
N SER A 75 -9.40 -17.24 9.08
CA SER A 75 -9.63 -18.63 9.44
C SER A 75 -11.05 -18.91 8.98
N GLY A 76 -11.19 -19.19 7.69
CA GLY A 76 -12.33 -19.89 7.11
C GLY A 76 -11.95 -21.34 7.01
#